data_AF-A0A5D0H9V7-F1
#
_entry.id   AF-A0A5D0H9V7-F1
#
_cell.length_a   1.000
_cell.length_b   1.000
_cell.length_c   1.000
_cell.angle_alpha   90.00
_cell.angle_beta   90.00
_cell.angle_gamma   90.00
#
_symmetry.space_group_name_H-M   'P 1'
#
loop_
_entity.id
_entity.type
_entity.pdbx_description
1 polymer ?
#
loop_
_entity_poly.entity_id
_entity_poly.type
_entity_poly.pdbx_seq_one_letter_code
_entity_poly.pdbx_strand_id
1 'polypeptide(L)'
;KVMIVDEQTGRIMDGRRYSDGLHQAIEAKENVKIEDATQTFATVTLQNYFRMYRKLSGMTGTAVTEAGEFWEIYKLDVVEIPTNKPIARDDREDLVYKT
;
A
#
# COMPACT_ATOMS: atom_id res chain seq x y z
N LYS A 1 27.11 -15.30 -2.42
CA LYS A 1 25.70 -14.84 -2.54
C LYS A 1 25.33 -14.87 -4.01
N VAL A 2 24.22 -15.50 -4.37
CA VAL A 2 23.80 -15.59 -5.78
C VAL A 2 23.20 -14.25 -6.18
N MET A 3 23.63 -13.71 -7.32
CA MET A 3 23.06 -12.47 -7.87
C MET A 3 22.49 -12.75 -9.25
N ILE A 4 21.28 -12.25 -9.49
CA ILE A 4 20.60 -12.45 -10.77
C ILE A 4 21.10 -11.38 -11.74
N VAL A 5 21.48 -11.79 -12.94
CA VAL A 5 21.92 -10.91 -14.02
C VAL A 5 20.80 -10.80 -15.05
N ASP A 6 20.49 -9.58 -15.45
CA ASP A 6 19.54 -9.32 -16.52
C ASP A 6 20.12 -9.77 -17.88
N GLU A 7 19.37 -10.57 -18.62
CA GLU A 7 19.84 -11.19 -19.88
C GLU A 7 20.10 -10.15 -20.98
N GLN A 8 19.37 -9.04 -21.01
CA GLN A 8 19.47 -8.03 -22.06
C GLN A 8 20.58 -7.01 -21.79
N THR A 9 20.76 -6.65 -20.53
CA THR A 9 21.65 -5.54 -20.13
C THR A 9 22.93 -6.00 -19.43
N GLY A 10 23.01 -7.27 -19.02
CA GLY A 10 24.14 -7.81 -18.25
C GLY A 10 24.29 -7.18 -16.86
N ARG A 11 23.31 -6.38 -16.41
CA ARG A 11 23.37 -5.69 -15.12
C ARG A 11 22.92 -6.60 -13.99
N ILE A 12 23.55 -6.41 -12.84
CA ILE A 12 23.18 -7.10 -11.60
C ILE A 12 21.85 -6.53 -11.11
N MET A 13 20.88 -7.41 -10.88
CA MET A 13 19.59 -7.08 -10.30
C MET A 13 19.64 -7.31 -8.78
N ASP A 14 20.16 -6.31 -8.07
CA ASP A 14 20.28 -6.37 -6.61
C ASP A 14 18.90 -6.49 -5.94
N GLY A 15 18.82 -7.31 -4.90
CA GLY A 15 17.57 -7.60 -4.17
C GLY A 15 16.57 -8.54 -4.86
N ARG A 16 16.78 -8.95 -6.12
CA ARG A 16 15.91 -9.95 -6.77
C ARG A 16 16.29 -11.38 -6.36
N ARG A 17 15.27 -12.18 -6.06
CA ARG A 17 15.37 -13.63 -5.78
C ARG A 17 14.41 -14.42 -6.67
N TYR A 18 14.74 -15.67 -6.92
CA TYR A 18 13.81 -16.61 -7.54
C TYR A 18 12.82 -17.14 -6.50
N SER A 19 11.54 -17.24 -6.87
CA SER A 19 10.47 -17.71 -5.98
C SER A 19 10.50 -19.24 -5.77
N ASP A 20 9.60 -19.74 -4.92
CA ASP A 20 9.31 -21.18 -4.73
C ASP A 20 10.50 -22.07 -4.36
N GLY A 21 11.46 -21.51 -3.61
CA GLY A 21 12.64 -22.26 -3.16
C GLY A 21 13.73 -22.41 -4.23
N LEU A 22 13.50 -21.93 -5.45
CA LEU A 22 14.46 -22.07 -6.55
C LEU A 22 15.77 -21.32 -6.27
N HIS A 23 15.69 -20.15 -5.62
CA HIS A 23 16.89 -19.39 -5.26
C HIS A 23 17.77 -20.16 -4.27
N GLN A 24 17.15 -20.80 -3.28
CA GLN A 24 17.83 -21.63 -2.28
C GLN A 24 18.42 -22.89 -2.93
N ALA A 25 17.74 -23.48 -3.91
CA ALA A 25 18.27 -24.61 -4.67
C ALA A 25 19.52 -24.21 -5.48
N ILE A 26 19.54 -23.01 -6.06
CA ILE A 26 20.72 -22.48 -6.77
C ILE A 26 21.85 -22.16 -5.79
N GLU A 27 21.55 -21.55 -4.65
CA GLU A 27 22.55 -21.31 -3.59
C GLU A 27 23.17 -22.63 -3.11
N ALA A 28 22.36 -23.68 -2.93
CA ALA A 28 22.82 -25.01 -2.57
C ALA A 28 23.68 -25.66 -3.68
N LYS A 29 23.26 -25.54 -4.95
CA LYS A 29 24.02 -26.04 -6.11
C LYS A 29 25.40 -25.41 -6.22
N GLU A 30 25.50 -24.10 -5.99
CA GLU A 30 26.75 -23.34 -6.08
C GLU A 30 27.56 -23.35 -4.76
N ASN A 31 27.15 -24.18 -3.80
CA ASN A 31 27.80 -24.34 -2.49
C ASN A 31 27.95 -23.01 -1.71
N VAL A 32 26.96 -22.13 -1.86
CA VAL A 32 26.87 -20.83 -1.19
C VAL A 32 26.05 -20.99 0.09
N LYS A 33 26.34 -20.18 1.13
CA LYS A 33 25.52 -20.11 2.33
C LYS A 33 24.08 -19.72 1.95
N ILE A 34 23.14 -20.61 2.26
CA ILE A 34 21.70 -20.40 2.06
C ILE A 34 21.23 -19.35 3.07
N GLU A 35 20.64 -18.28 2.58
CA GLU A 35 20.02 -17.26 3.42
C GLU A 35 18.59 -17.69 3.78
N ASP A 36 18.20 -17.56 5.06
CA ASP A 36 16.85 -17.89 5.49
C ASP A 36 15.81 -17.07 4.72
N ALA A 37 14.75 -17.74 4.28
CA ALA A 37 13.63 -17.05 3.65
C ALA A 37 12.86 -16.26 4.71
N THR A 38 12.81 -14.94 4.59
CA THR A 38 11.84 -14.15 5.36
C THR A 38 10.45 -14.51 4.88
N GLN A 39 9.72 -15.27 5.70
CA GLN A 39 8.35 -15.67 5.42
C GLN A 39 7.38 -14.70 6.10
N THR A 40 6.42 -14.17 5.36
CA THR A 40 5.30 -13.42 5.94
C THR A 40 4.34 -14.39 6.61
N PHE A 41 4.27 -14.36 7.94
CA PHE A 41 3.40 -15.26 8.72
C PHE A 41 1.92 -14.84 8.74
N ALA A 42 1.65 -13.54 8.67
CA ALA A 42 0.31 -12.99 8.70
C ALA A 42 0.23 -11.74 7.82
N THR A 43 -0.87 -11.63 7.09
CA THR A 43 -1.16 -10.49 6.21
C THR A 43 -2.62 -10.12 6.37
N VAL A 44 -2.89 -8.82 6.48
CA VAL A 44 -4.25 -8.28 6.43
C VAL A 44 -4.20 -6.94 5.72
N THR A 45 -5.18 -6.66 4.86
CA THR A 45 -5.33 -5.33 4.28
C THR A 45 -6.07 -4.43 5.27
N LEU A 46 -5.86 -3.12 5.21
CA LEU A 46 -6.57 -2.19 6.10
C LEU A 46 -8.10 -2.31 5.93
N GLN A 47 -8.58 -2.53 4.70
CA GLN A 47 -10.00 -2.73 4.45
C GLN A 47 -10.56 -3.92 5.23
N ASN A 48 -9.91 -5.09 5.11
CA ASN A 48 -10.36 -6.30 5.77
C ASN A 48 -10.21 -6.21 7.29
N TYR A 49 -9.14 -5.58 7.76
CA TYR A 49 -8.91 -5.36 9.18
C TYR A 49 -10.05 -4.57 9.82
N PHE A 50 -10.49 -3.46 9.23
CA PHE A 50 -11.59 -2.66 9.77
C PHE A 50 -12.97 -3.33 9.62
N ARG A 51 -13.16 -4.18 8.61
CA ARG A 51 -14.40 -4.97 8.46
C ARG A 51 -14.60 -6.03 9.54
N MET A 52 -13.55 -6.39 10.28
CA MET A 52 -13.66 -7.33 11.40
C MET A 52 -14.31 -6.72 12.65
N TYR A 53 -14.42 -5.39 12.74
CA TYR A 53 -15.04 -4.74 13.89
C TYR A 53 -16.57 -4.90 13.85
N ARG A 54 -17.17 -5.24 14.99
CA ARG A 54 -18.64 -5.32 15.12
C ARG A 54 -19.32 -3.97 14.87
N LYS A 55 -18.66 -2.87 15.22
CA LYS A 55 -19.11 -1.51 14.98
C LYS A 55 -17.93 -0.68 14.48
N LEU A 56 -18.14 0.03 13.38
CA LEU A 56 -17.15 0.89 12.76
C LEU A 56 -17.76 2.29 12.58
N SER A 57 -16.95 3.33 12.83
CA SER A 57 -17.31 4.72 12.65
C SER A 57 -16.05 5.55 12.43
N GLY A 58 -16.14 6.67 11.73
CA GLY A 58 -15.02 7.56 11.45
C GLY A 58 -15.43 9.03 11.46
N MET A 59 -14.42 9.91 11.50
CA MET A 59 -14.61 11.35 11.42
C MET A 59 -13.53 11.96 10.53
N THR A 60 -13.92 12.85 9.62
CA THR A 60 -13.02 13.62 8.77
C THR A 60 -13.77 14.80 8.17
N GLY A 61 -13.06 15.85 7.75
CA GLY A 61 -13.65 17.03 7.12
C GLY A 61 -13.91 16.88 5.61
N THR A 62 -13.44 15.79 4.98
CA THR A 62 -13.42 15.65 3.51
C THR A 62 -14.01 14.33 3.00
N ALA A 63 -14.80 13.61 3.80
CA ALA A 63 -15.33 12.29 3.40
C ALA A 63 -16.42 12.34 2.33
N VAL A 64 -17.00 13.51 2.05
CA VAL A 64 -18.17 13.63 1.17
C VAL A 64 -17.86 13.15 -0.26
N THR A 65 -16.64 13.38 -0.75
CA THR A 65 -16.24 12.95 -2.10
C THR A 65 -16.13 11.44 -2.21
N GLU A 66 -15.75 10.75 -1.12
CA GLU A 66 -15.52 9.30 -1.08
C GLU A 66 -16.69 8.52 -0.48
N ALA A 67 -17.87 9.14 -0.36
CA ALA A 67 -19.03 8.51 0.28
C ALA A 67 -19.44 7.18 -0.37
N GLY A 68 -19.33 7.09 -1.71
CA GLY A 68 -19.59 5.85 -2.45
C GLY A 68 -18.66 4.71 -2.05
N GLU A 69 -17.35 4.97 -1.96
CA GLU A 69 -16.35 3.97 -1.58
C GLU A 69 -16.53 3.53 -0.12
N PHE A 70 -16.80 4.48 0.79
CA PHE A 70 -17.09 4.17 2.19
C PHE A 70 -18.29 3.23 2.36
N TRP A 71 -19.35 3.45 1.58
CA TRP A 71 -20.51 2.56 1.59
C TRP A 71 -20.20 1.19 0.97
N GLU A 72 -19.51 1.17 -0.17
CA GLU A 72 -19.21 -0.06 -0.88
C GLU A 72 -18.35 -1.01 -0.03
N ILE A 73 -17.25 -0.49 0.52
CA ILE A 73 -16.24 -1.29 1.22
C ILE A 73 -16.64 -1.54 2.69
N TYR A 74 -17.12 -0.51 3.39
CA TYR A 74 -17.31 -0.54 4.84
C TYR A 74 -18.76 -0.45 5.30
N LYS A 75 -19.72 -0.19 4.39
CA LYS A 75 -21.13 0.07 4.73
C LYS A 75 -21.27 1.25 5.70
N LEU A 76 -20.43 2.26 5.51
CA LEU A 76 -20.45 3.50 6.28
C LEU A 76 -21.14 4.60 5.48
N ASP A 77 -22.16 5.20 6.06
CA ASP A 77 -22.76 6.44 5.55
C ASP A 77 -21.88 7.64 5.94
N VAL A 78 -21.82 8.61 5.03
CA VAL A 78 -21.15 9.89 5.27
C VAL A 78 -22.22 10.96 5.48
N VAL A 79 -22.15 11.65 6.62
CA VAL A 79 -23.06 12.74 6.97
C VAL A 79 -22.26 14.02 7.12
N GLU A 80 -22.64 15.06 6.39
CA GLU A 80 -22.04 16.38 6.52
C GLU A 80 -22.61 17.10 7.75
N ILE A 81 -21.73 17.44 8.69
CA ILE A 81 -22.10 18.17 9.91
C ILE A 81 -21.81 19.66 9.69
N PRO A 82 -22.79 20.56 9.91
CA PRO A 82 -22.59 21.99 9.70
C PRO A 82 -21.52 22.56 10.63
N THR A 83 -20.78 23.55 10.14
CA THR A 83 -19.77 24.23 10.95
C THR A 83 -20.43 25.10 12.02
N ASN A 84 -19.82 25.17 13.21
CA ASN A 84 -20.32 26.02 14.29
C ASN A 84 -20.26 27.53 13.95
N LYS A 85 -19.39 27.93 13.01
CA LYS A 85 -19.22 29.31 12.53
C LYS A 85 -19.13 29.33 11.01
N PRO A 86 -19.52 30.44 10.34
CA PRO A 86 -19.31 30.61 8.92
C PRO A 86 -17.83 30.50 8.54
N ILE A 87 -17.54 29.88 7.39
CA ILE A 87 -16.19 29.78 6.84
C ILE A 87 -15.79 31.14 6.26
N ALA A 88 -14.66 31.69 6.71
CA ALA A 88 -14.14 32.99 6.28
C ALA A 88 -12.84 32.88 5.47
N ARG A 89 -12.50 31.67 5.00
CA ARG A 89 -11.28 31.40 4.25
C ARG A 89 -11.41 31.87 2.79
N ASP A 90 -10.41 32.61 2.31
CA ASP A 90 -10.28 33.02 0.91
C ASP A 90 -9.46 31.97 0.15
N ASP A 91 -10.15 31.04 -0.50
CA ASP A 91 -9.52 30.00 -1.32
C ASP A 91 -9.18 30.55 -2.70
N ARG A 92 -7.87 30.61 -3.01
CA ARG A 92 -7.36 31.12 -4.28
C ARG A 92 -7.08 29.98 -5.25
N GLU A 93 -7.29 30.24 -6.53
CA GLU A 93 -6.98 29.32 -7.62
C GLU A 93 -5.47 29.06 -7.75
N ASP A 94 -5.13 27.87 -8.25
CA ASP A 94 -3.76 27.46 -8.48
C ASP A 94 -3.07 28.32 -9.56
N LEU A 95 -1.77 28.60 -9.39
CA LEU A 95 -0.94 29.33 -10.35
C LEU A 95 0.04 28.36 -11.03
N VAL A 96 -0.11 28.17 -12.34
CA VAL A 96 0.76 27.29 -13.14
C VAL A 96 1.78 28.11 -13.91
N TYR A 97 3.07 27.81 -13.73
CA TYR A 97 4.18 28.50 -14.38
C TYR A 97 4.90 27.58 -15.38
N LYS A 98 5.34 28.16 -16.51
CA LYS A 98 6.17 27.47 -17.50
C LYS A 98 7.66 27.66 -17.15
N THR A 99 8.42 26.56 -17.07
CA THR A 99 9.90 26.57 -17.08
C THR A 99 10.45 26.73 -18.49
#